data_AF-A0AAD6P408-F1
#
_entry.id   AF-A0AAD6P408-F1
#
_cell.length_a   1.000
_cell.length_b   1.000
_cell.length_c   1.000
_cell.angle_alpha   90.00
_cell.angle_beta   90.00
_cell.angle_gamma   90.00
#
_symmetry.space_group_name_H-M   'P 1'
#
loop_
_entity.id
_entity.type
_entity.pdbx_description
1 polymer ?
#
loop_
_entity_poly.entity_id
_entity_poly.type
_entity_poly.pdbx_seq_one_letter_code
_entity_poly.pdbx_strand_id
1 'polypeptide(L)'
;MLSRVKPKKESKRAMELRTAREEFKRQRKDELKKMREEREIIEKAIKMQKKEEDRKRKRETRIKKYEESLRDARKNYTRMASMWANLAQDSNVTTLLGLVFFVIFYRTVVLSYRKQKKDYEDRLKIEKAEAEERKKMRELEREMMGIEEEEEDESVPGKAEKNPYLKMAIQFMKSGARVRRAHNKRLPQYLERGVDVKFSDVAGLGKIRLELEEIVKFFTHGEMYRRRGVKIPGGILLCGPPGVGKTLLAKAVAGEAGVNFFSISASQFVEIYVGVGASRVRALYQEAMLFSLMNWMLLEGSVV
;
A
#
# COMPACT_ATOMS: atom_id res chain seq x y z
N MET A 1 -21.57 -79.91 17.11
CA MET A 1 -22.30 -78.64 16.89
C MET A 1 -22.92 -78.20 18.21
N LEU A 2 -22.80 -76.92 18.54
CA LEU A 2 -23.09 -76.24 19.81
C LEU A 2 -24.30 -76.78 20.60
N SER A 3 -24.06 -77.18 21.86
CA SER A 3 -25.08 -77.59 22.82
C SER A 3 -25.92 -76.38 23.27
N ARG A 4 -27.20 -76.35 22.86
CA ARG A 4 -28.21 -75.43 23.40
C ARG A 4 -28.64 -75.89 24.80
N VAL A 5 -27.90 -75.46 25.83
CA VAL A 5 -28.34 -75.53 27.22
C VAL A 5 -29.42 -74.45 27.41
N LYS A 6 -30.67 -74.85 27.64
CA LYS A 6 -31.74 -73.90 28.01
C LYS A 6 -31.49 -73.42 29.45
N PRO A 7 -31.54 -72.10 29.72
CA PRO A 7 -31.29 -71.59 31.06
C PRO A 7 -32.38 -72.04 32.05
N LYS A 8 -31.98 -72.27 33.30
CA LYS A 8 -32.83 -72.68 34.42
C LYS A 8 -33.86 -71.56 34.71
N LYS A 9 -35.15 -71.90 34.87
CA LYS A 9 -36.20 -70.92 35.24
C LYS A 9 -35.92 -70.37 36.66
N GLU A 10 -35.49 -69.12 36.74
CA GLU A 10 -35.31 -68.41 38.02
C GLU A 10 -36.67 -68.09 38.67
N SER A 11 -36.71 -67.99 40.00
CA SER A 11 -37.94 -67.65 40.74
C SER A 11 -38.37 -66.20 40.48
N LYS A 12 -39.67 -65.91 40.39
CA LYS A 12 -40.22 -64.56 40.13
C LYS A 12 -39.62 -63.50 41.07
N ARG A 13 -39.47 -63.86 42.34
CA ARG A 13 -38.94 -62.99 43.39
C ARG A 13 -37.47 -62.62 43.18
N ALA A 14 -36.67 -63.52 42.59
CA ALA A 14 -35.28 -63.25 42.25
C ALA A 14 -35.14 -62.29 41.06
N MET A 15 -36.04 -62.39 40.07
CA MET A 15 -36.08 -61.50 38.91
C MET A 15 -36.45 -60.07 39.31
N GLU A 16 -37.48 -59.89 40.15
CA GLU A 16 -37.90 -58.59 40.68
C GLU A 16 -36.81 -57.88 41.50
N LEU A 17 -36.08 -58.65 42.32
CA LEU A 17 -34.99 -58.10 43.12
C LEU A 17 -33.79 -57.67 42.26
N ARG A 18 -33.60 -58.33 41.11
CA ARG A 18 -32.57 -57.99 40.12
C ARG A 18 -32.93 -56.73 39.35
N THR A 19 -34.17 -56.59 38.90
CA THR A 19 -34.66 -55.40 38.21
C THR A 19 -34.64 -54.19 39.13
N ALA A 20 -35.11 -54.32 40.38
CA ALA A 20 -35.03 -53.25 41.38
C ALA A 20 -33.58 -52.81 41.65
N ARG A 21 -32.63 -53.76 41.71
CA ARG A 21 -31.21 -53.45 41.90
C ARG A 21 -30.58 -52.77 40.68
N GLU A 22 -31.01 -53.12 39.48
CA GLU A 22 -30.57 -52.46 38.24
C GLU A 22 -31.14 -51.05 38.11
N GLU A 23 -32.41 -50.84 38.45
CA GLU A 23 -33.04 -49.52 38.49
C GLU A 23 -32.36 -48.61 39.51
N PHE A 24 -32.09 -49.12 40.72
CA PHE A 24 -31.37 -48.36 41.74
C PHE A 24 -29.94 -47.99 41.29
N LYS A 25 -29.27 -48.89 40.57
CA LYS A 25 -27.96 -48.60 39.96
C LYS A 25 -28.05 -47.54 38.86
N ARG A 26 -29.11 -47.55 38.04
CA ARG A 26 -29.34 -46.53 37.00
C ARG A 26 -29.61 -45.16 37.63
N GLN A 27 -30.51 -45.08 38.60
CA GLN A 27 -30.81 -43.84 39.33
C GLN A 27 -29.55 -43.23 39.96
N ARG A 28 -28.77 -44.03 40.71
CA ARG A 28 -27.49 -43.55 41.27
C ARG A 28 -26.51 -43.07 40.21
N LYS A 29 -26.47 -43.71 39.04
CA LYS A 29 -25.57 -43.33 37.94
C LYS A 29 -26.00 -42.00 37.31
N ASP A 30 -27.30 -41.78 37.16
CA ASP A 30 -27.86 -40.54 36.62
C ASP A 30 -27.72 -39.36 37.60
N GLU A 31 -27.94 -39.58 38.89
CA GLU A 31 -27.67 -38.59 39.95
C GLU A 31 -26.18 -38.20 40.00
N LEU A 32 -25.29 -39.19 39.94
CA LEU A 32 -23.85 -38.92 39.91
C LEU A 32 -23.44 -38.13 38.66
N LYS A 33 -24.10 -38.39 37.52
CA LYS A 33 -23.86 -37.67 36.27
C LYS A 33 -24.33 -36.21 36.37
N LYS A 34 -25.53 -35.97 36.91
CA LYS A 34 -26.04 -34.62 37.17
C LYS A 34 -25.13 -33.83 38.12
N MET A 35 -24.69 -34.45 39.22
CA MET A 35 -23.75 -33.81 40.14
C MET A 35 -22.40 -33.46 39.50
N ARG A 36 -21.92 -34.26 38.55
CA ARG A 36 -20.69 -33.95 37.79
C ARG A 36 -20.91 -32.77 36.84
N GLU A 37 -22.02 -32.76 36.11
CA GLU A 37 -22.38 -31.67 35.20
C GLU A 37 -22.55 -30.34 35.96
N GLU A 38 -23.23 -30.35 37.11
CA GLU A 38 -23.37 -29.18 37.97
C GLU A 38 -22.02 -28.66 38.48
N ARG A 39 -21.13 -29.56 38.94
CA ARG A 39 -19.77 -29.18 39.36
C ARG A 39 -18.97 -28.55 38.22
N GLU A 40 -19.06 -29.09 37.01
CA GLU A 40 -18.38 -28.50 35.85
C GLU A 40 -18.91 -27.11 35.51
N ILE A 41 -20.23 -26.90 35.60
CA ILE A 41 -20.85 -25.59 35.34
C ILE A 41 -20.37 -24.58 36.38
N ILE A 42 -20.37 -24.96 37.67
CA ILE A 42 -19.89 -24.12 38.77
C ILE A 42 -18.40 -23.80 38.60
N GLU A 43 -17.57 -24.78 38.28
CA GLU A 43 -16.13 -24.57 38.07
C GLU A 43 -15.85 -23.64 36.87
N LYS A 44 -16.59 -23.81 35.77
CA LYS A 44 -16.54 -22.91 34.60
C LYS A 44 -16.96 -21.49 34.98
N ALA A 45 -18.02 -21.32 35.78
CA ALA A 45 -18.49 -20.02 36.25
C ALA A 45 -17.46 -19.32 37.14
N ILE A 46 -16.86 -20.03 38.11
CA ILE A 46 -15.81 -19.50 38.99
C ILE A 46 -14.59 -19.07 38.17
N LYS A 47 -14.16 -19.89 37.20
CA LYS A 47 -13.03 -19.57 36.33
C LYS A 47 -13.30 -18.35 35.45
N MET A 48 -14.53 -18.20 34.96
CA MET A 48 -14.96 -17.02 34.19
C MET A 48 -14.94 -15.76 35.06
N GLN A 49 -15.51 -15.80 36.27
CA GLN A 49 -15.50 -14.66 37.20
C GLN A 49 -14.06 -14.22 37.55
N LYS A 50 -13.19 -15.18 37.92
CA LYS A 50 -11.78 -14.87 38.22
C LYS A 50 -11.05 -14.23 37.04
N LYS A 51 -11.31 -14.72 35.81
CA LYS A 51 -10.75 -14.15 34.58
C LYS A 51 -11.26 -12.73 34.31
N GLU A 52 -12.52 -12.44 34.62
CA GLU A 52 -13.08 -11.09 34.49
C GLU A 52 -12.50 -10.12 35.51
N GLU A 53 -12.34 -10.55 36.77
CA GLU A 53 -11.69 -9.75 37.82
C GLU A 53 -10.23 -9.42 37.49
N ASP A 54 -9.46 -10.40 37.02
CA ASP A 54 -8.08 -10.17 36.57
C ASP A 54 -8.02 -9.18 35.39
N ARG A 55 -8.99 -9.25 34.47
CA ARG A 55 -9.12 -8.28 33.37
C ARG A 55 -9.49 -6.88 33.86
N LYS A 56 -10.29 -6.75 34.92
CA LYS A 56 -10.60 -5.46 35.55
C LYS A 56 -9.36 -4.87 36.23
N ARG A 57 -8.66 -5.63 37.06
CA ARG A 57 -7.40 -5.21 37.71
C ARG A 57 -6.32 -4.79 36.71
N LYS A 58 -6.17 -5.54 35.61
CA LYS A 58 -5.23 -5.18 34.52
C LYS A 58 -5.64 -3.90 33.77
N ARG A 59 -6.94 -3.61 33.66
CA ARG A 59 -7.42 -2.35 33.05
C ARG A 59 -7.17 -1.18 33.98
N GLU A 60 -7.50 -1.30 35.26
CA GLU A 60 -7.28 -0.25 36.26
C GLU A 60 -5.81 0.12 36.41
N THR A 61 -4.91 -0.89 36.46
CA THR A 61 -3.46 -0.63 36.53
C THR A 61 -2.93 0.09 35.29
N ARG A 62 -3.46 -0.21 34.10
CA ARG A 62 -3.08 0.50 32.86
C ARG A 62 -3.59 1.94 32.86
N ILE A 63 -4.83 2.16 33.29
CA ILE A 63 -5.42 3.50 33.39
C ILE A 63 -4.58 4.36 34.33
N LYS A 64 -4.24 3.85 35.53
CA LYS A 64 -3.38 4.55 36.48
C LYS A 64 -2.00 4.89 35.91
N LYS A 65 -1.33 3.93 35.26
CA LYS A 65 -0.04 4.17 34.58
C LYS A 65 -0.13 5.21 33.47
N TYR A 66 -1.22 5.19 32.71
CA TYR A 66 -1.46 6.17 31.65
C TYR A 66 -1.66 7.57 32.23
N GLU A 67 -2.46 7.71 33.28
CA GLU A 67 -2.66 8.99 33.99
C GLU A 67 -1.37 9.54 34.62
N GLU A 68 -0.51 8.68 35.17
CA GLU A 68 0.82 9.06 35.65
C GLU A 68 1.69 9.58 34.50
N SER A 69 1.74 8.84 33.38
CA SER A 69 2.51 9.27 32.21
C SER A 69 2.04 10.62 31.65
N LEU A 70 0.72 10.88 31.65
CA LEU A 70 0.16 12.16 31.24
C LEU A 70 0.51 13.29 32.22
N ARG A 71 0.53 13.01 33.52
CA ARG A 71 0.97 13.98 34.54
C ARG A 71 2.45 14.32 34.38
N ASP A 72 3.30 13.34 34.16
CA ASP A 72 4.73 13.55 33.96
C ASP A 72 5.01 14.28 32.65
N ALA A 73 4.28 13.93 31.58
CA ALA A 73 4.35 14.67 30.32
C ALA A 73 3.97 16.14 30.53
N ARG A 74 2.86 16.44 31.21
CA ARG A 74 2.45 17.82 31.52
C ARG A 74 3.52 18.58 32.32
N LYS A 75 4.10 17.96 33.35
CA LYS A 75 5.21 18.55 34.12
C LYS A 75 6.44 18.82 33.26
N ASN A 76 6.77 17.90 32.36
CA ASN A 76 7.88 18.08 31.42
C ASN A 76 7.59 19.20 30.44
N TYR A 77 6.37 19.31 29.91
CA TYR A 77 5.96 20.40 29.04
C TYR A 77 6.03 21.75 29.74
N THR A 78 5.51 21.87 30.97
CA THR A 78 5.58 23.14 31.71
C THR A 78 7.01 23.51 32.06
N ARG A 79 7.85 22.55 32.44
CA ARG A 79 9.28 22.77 32.69
C ARG A 79 10.04 23.20 31.43
N MET A 80 9.75 22.58 30.30
CA MET A 80 10.35 22.99 29.03
C MET A 80 9.86 24.37 28.62
N ALA A 81 8.57 24.67 28.79
CA ALA A 81 8.02 25.99 28.47
C ALA A 81 8.69 27.10 29.29
N SER A 82 8.90 26.90 30.60
CA SER A 82 9.62 27.88 31.42
C SER A 82 11.10 27.99 31.04
N MET A 83 11.76 26.88 30.70
CA MET A 83 13.13 26.88 30.20
C MET A 83 13.26 27.67 28.88
N TRP A 84 12.36 27.44 27.93
CA TRP A 84 12.32 28.17 26.65
C TRP A 84 11.96 29.64 26.84
N ALA A 85 11.06 29.98 27.76
CA ALA A 85 10.73 31.36 28.09
C ALA A 85 11.94 32.12 28.65
N ASN A 86 12.71 31.48 29.53
CA ASN A 86 13.95 32.05 30.06
C ASN A 86 15.02 32.20 28.96
N LEU A 87 15.22 31.17 28.12
CA LEU A 87 16.17 31.23 27.00
C LEU A 87 15.80 32.29 25.96
N ALA A 88 14.51 32.56 25.75
CA ALA A 88 14.03 33.56 24.80
C ALA A 88 14.26 35.01 25.28
N GLN A 89 14.39 35.22 26.58
CA GLN A 89 14.73 36.53 27.14
C GLN A 89 16.23 36.86 26.97
N ASP A 90 17.07 35.84 26.74
CA ASP A 90 18.49 36.03 26.47
C ASP A 90 18.74 36.45 25.01
N SER A 91 19.26 37.67 24.83
CA SER A 91 19.60 38.24 23.52
C SER A 91 20.68 37.43 22.79
N ASN A 92 21.66 36.89 23.52
CA ASN A 92 22.73 36.07 22.97
C ASN A 92 22.21 34.76 22.35
N VAL A 93 21.25 34.10 23.01
CA VAL A 93 20.66 32.84 22.54
C VAL A 93 19.81 33.06 21.29
N THR A 94 19.02 34.14 21.28
CA THR A 94 18.22 34.53 20.11
C THR A 94 19.10 34.82 18.89
N THR A 95 20.23 35.49 19.10
CA THR A 95 21.19 35.79 18.03
C THR A 95 21.87 34.52 17.50
N LEU A 96 22.25 33.60 18.40
CA LEU A 96 22.85 32.32 18.04
C LEU A 96 21.88 31.44 17.24
N LEU A 97 20.62 31.34 17.69
CA LEU A 97 19.55 30.63 16.98
C LEU A 97 19.27 31.26 15.62
N GLY A 98 19.24 32.59 15.55
CA GLY A 98 19.11 33.34 14.30
C GLY A 98 20.23 33.03 13.31
N LEU A 99 21.48 32.97 13.79
CA LEU A 99 22.65 32.59 12.96
C LEU A 99 22.57 31.14 12.48
N VAL A 100 22.22 30.20 13.36
CA VAL A 100 22.05 28.79 12.99
C VAL A 100 20.94 28.63 11.95
N PHE A 101 19.80 29.28 12.17
CA PHE A 101 18.69 29.29 11.23
C PHE A 101 19.09 29.94 9.91
N PHE A 102 19.83 31.06 9.94
CA PHE A 102 20.34 31.73 8.76
C PHE A 102 21.32 30.86 7.97
N VAL A 103 22.24 30.15 8.63
CA VAL A 103 23.18 29.23 7.97
C VAL A 103 22.45 28.07 7.32
N ILE A 104 21.48 27.47 8.02
CA ILE A 104 20.65 26.40 7.47
C ILE A 104 19.84 26.91 6.28
N PHE A 105 19.15 28.04 6.43
CA PHE A 105 18.34 28.67 5.38
C PHE A 105 19.19 29.08 4.17
N TYR A 106 20.34 29.73 4.39
CA TYR A 106 21.25 30.13 3.32
C TYR A 106 21.79 28.90 2.56
N ARG A 107 22.21 27.87 3.30
CA ARG A 107 22.72 26.63 2.69
C ARG A 107 21.63 25.88 1.92
N THR A 108 20.41 25.84 2.43
CA THR A 108 19.31 25.07 1.83
C THR A 108 18.63 25.82 0.70
N VAL A 109 18.36 27.11 0.85
CA VAL A 109 17.57 27.90 -0.09
C VAL A 109 18.48 28.64 -1.07
N VAL A 110 19.47 29.39 -0.60
CA VAL A 110 20.28 30.26 -1.46
C VAL A 110 21.23 29.44 -2.35
N LEU A 111 21.90 28.42 -1.81
CA LEU A 111 22.76 27.56 -2.63
C LEU A 111 21.94 26.70 -3.60
N SER A 112 20.75 26.24 -3.19
CA SER A 112 19.84 25.51 -4.07
C SER A 112 19.38 26.39 -5.24
N TYR A 113 19.01 27.64 -4.97
CA TYR A 113 18.58 28.59 -5.98
C TYR A 113 19.70 28.93 -6.99
N ARG A 114 20.92 29.16 -6.51
CA ARG A 114 22.08 29.40 -7.39
C ARG A 114 22.38 28.21 -8.30
N LYS A 115 22.24 26.99 -7.79
CA LYS A 115 22.43 25.76 -8.60
C LYS A 115 21.35 25.66 -9.69
N GLN A 116 20.10 25.90 -9.35
CA GLN A 116 18.98 25.84 -10.30
C GLN A 116 19.09 26.87 -11.43
N LYS A 117 19.54 28.10 -11.13
CA LYS A 117 19.72 29.13 -12.15
C LYS A 117 20.76 28.74 -13.21
N LYS A 118 21.88 28.14 -12.78
CA LYS A 118 22.94 27.67 -13.68
C LYS A 118 22.45 26.52 -14.58
N ASP A 119 21.76 25.54 -13.99
CA ASP A 119 21.22 24.40 -14.74
C ASP A 119 20.18 24.83 -15.78
N TYR A 120 19.40 25.90 -15.51
CA TYR A 120 18.47 26.50 -16.47
C TYR A 120 19.18 27.18 -17.63
N GLU A 121 20.19 28.02 -17.36
CA GLU A 121 20.97 28.71 -18.38
C GLU A 121 21.70 27.72 -19.32
N ASP A 122 22.24 26.63 -18.77
CA ASP A 122 22.95 25.62 -19.55
C ASP A 122 22.00 24.81 -20.45
N ARG A 123 20.78 24.50 -19.98
CA ARG A 123 19.74 23.87 -20.82
C ARG A 123 19.31 24.76 -21.98
N LEU A 124 19.16 26.06 -21.74
CA LEU A 124 18.75 27.02 -22.76
C LEU A 124 19.81 27.16 -23.88
N LYS A 125 21.09 26.94 -23.55
CA LYS A 125 22.17 26.87 -24.55
C LYS A 125 22.11 25.60 -25.39
N ILE A 126 21.83 24.45 -24.76
CA ILE A 126 21.68 23.17 -25.47
C ILE A 126 20.49 23.22 -26.44
N GLU A 127 19.34 23.73 -25.99
CA GLU A 127 18.14 23.83 -26.85
C GLU A 127 18.36 24.76 -28.06
N LYS A 128 19.07 25.88 -27.86
CA LYS A 128 19.46 26.78 -28.96
C LYS A 128 20.40 26.09 -29.95
N ALA A 129 21.40 25.36 -29.46
CA ALA A 129 22.32 24.60 -30.31
C ALA A 129 21.59 23.51 -31.12
N GLU A 130 20.72 22.72 -30.48
CA GLU A 130 19.91 21.70 -31.16
C GLU A 130 18.96 22.32 -32.20
N ALA A 131 18.37 23.49 -31.92
CA ALA A 131 17.51 24.18 -32.86
C ALA A 131 18.27 24.68 -34.09
N GLU A 132 19.51 25.16 -33.92
CA GLU A 132 20.39 25.55 -35.02
C GLU A 132 20.81 24.33 -35.86
N GLU A 133 21.18 23.21 -35.22
CA GLU A 133 21.49 21.97 -35.93
C GLU A 133 20.27 21.45 -36.72
N ARG A 134 19.07 21.50 -36.14
CA ARG A 134 17.84 21.12 -36.85
C ARG A 134 17.54 22.01 -38.04
N LYS A 135 17.86 23.31 -37.98
CA LYS A 135 17.72 24.21 -39.13
C LYS A 135 18.70 23.85 -40.23
N LYS A 136 19.97 23.63 -39.88
CA LYS A 136 21.01 23.18 -40.83
C LYS A 136 20.65 21.84 -41.49
N MET A 137 20.11 20.90 -40.73
CA MET A 137 19.63 19.61 -41.25
C MET A 137 18.45 19.77 -42.23
N ARG A 138 17.50 20.66 -41.95
CA ARG A 138 16.37 20.94 -42.84
C ARG A 138 16.79 21.67 -44.12
N GLU A 139 17.79 22.55 -44.03
CA GLU A 139 18.40 23.21 -45.19
C GLU A 139 19.08 22.18 -46.09
N LEU A 140 19.90 21.29 -45.51
CA LEU A 140 20.52 20.17 -46.23
C LEU A 140 19.49 19.20 -46.85
N GLU A 141 18.42 18.84 -46.13
CA GLU A 141 17.32 18.02 -46.68
C GLU A 141 16.63 18.71 -47.86
N ARG A 142 16.43 20.03 -47.79
CA ARG A 142 15.80 20.81 -48.87
C ARG A 142 16.71 20.91 -50.10
N GLU A 143 18.02 21.05 -49.90
CA GLU A 143 19.00 20.98 -50.99
C GLU A 143 19.06 19.60 -51.62
N MET A 144 18.98 18.52 -50.82
CA MET A 144 18.94 17.14 -51.34
C MET A 144 17.67 16.84 -52.14
N MET A 145 16.48 17.26 -51.67
CA MET A 145 15.23 17.08 -52.41
C MET A 145 15.17 17.94 -53.68
N GLY A 146 15.81 19.11 -53.70
CA GLY A 146 15.91 19.95 -54.90
C GLY A 146 16.80 19.33 -56.00
N ILE A 147 17.75 18.47 -55.62
CA ILE A 147 18.56 17.70 -56.59
C ILE A 147 17.76 16.49 -57.12
N GLU A 148 16.86 15.91 -56.32
CA GLU A 148 15.99 14.81 -56.78
C GLU A 148 14.91 15.25 -57.79
N GLU A 149 14.51 16.53 -57.83
CA GLU A 149 13.59 17.05 -58.88
C GLU A 149 14.30 17.41 -60.21
N GLU A 150 15.63 17.58 -60.22
CA GLU A 150 16.40 17.89 -61.44
C GLU A 150 17.07 16.65 -62.08
N GLU A 151 17.09 15.49 -61.44
CA GLU A 151 17.71 14.26 -61.95
C GLU A 151 16.69 13.13 -62.26
N GLU A 152 15.61 13.44 -63.01
CA GLU A 152 15.04 12.49 -63.98
C GLU A 152 15.55 12.85 -65.37
N ASP A 153 16.86 12.73 -65.60
CA ASP A 153 17.44 12.33 -66.88
C ASP A 153 18.96 12.14 -66.75
N GLU A 154 19.42 11.03 -67.32
CA GLU A 154 20.80 10.66 -67.61
C GLU A 154 21.81 10.36 -66.46
N SER A 155 22.35 9.16 -66.58
CA SER A 155 23.42 8.55 -65.80
C SER A 155 24.73 9.35 -65.77
N VAL A 156 25.22 9.69 -64.57
CA VAL A 156 26.66 9.90 -64.31
C VAL A 156 27.07 9.28 -62.97
N PRO A 157 27.98 8.28 -62.92
CA PRO A 157 28.49 7.73 -61.69
C PRO A 157 29.70 8.55 -61.22
N GLY A 158 29.58 9.27 -60.11
CA GLY A 158 30.77 9.83 -59.47
C GLY A 158 30.55 11.03 -58.57
N LYS A 159 30.22 10.76 -57.30
CA LYS A 159 30.65 11.52 -56.09
C LYS A 159 29.96 11.10 -54.80
N ALA A 160 29.04 10.12 -54.83
CA ALA A 160 28.36 9.62 -53.63
C ALA A 160 29.20 8.67 -52.74
N GLU A 161 30.37 8.20 -53.20
CA GLU A 161 31.12 7.14 -52.49
C GLU A 161 32.06 7.62 -51.38
N LYS A 162 32.29 8.93 -51.19
CA LYS A 162 33.39 9.42 -50.35
C LYS A 162 33.06 9.86 -48.93
N ASN A 163 31.81 9.79 -48.46
CA ASN A 163 31.49 10.22 -47.10
C ASN A 163 31.15 9.03 -46.17
N PRO A 164 32.09 8.60 -45.29
CA PRO A 164 31.89 7.46 -44.38
C PRO A 164 30.67 7.63 -43.47
N TYR A 165 30.36 8.87 -43.10
CA TYR A 165 29.21 9.22 -42.26
C TYR A 165 27.88 9.01 -42.98
N LEU A 166 27.80 9.31 -44.27
CA LEU A 166 26.59 9.12 -45.07
C LEU A 166 26.30 7.63 -45.26
N LYS A 167 27.34 6.83 -45.49
CA LYS A 167 27.23 5.37 -45.58
C LYS A 167 26.78 4.75 -44.26
N MET A 168 27.33 5.22 -43.12
CA MET A 168 26.88 4.82 -41.79
C MET A 168 25.45 5.26 -41.50
N ALA A 169 25.05 6.48 -41.89
CA ALA A 169 23.70 6.98 -41.69
C ALA A 169 22.66 6.17 -42.49
N ILE A 170 22.95 5.85 -43.76
CA ILE A 170 22.09 5.00 -44.60
C ILE A 170 22.02 3.56 -44.03
N GLN A 171 23.13 3.02 -43.56
CA GLN A 171 23.18 1.69 -42.94
C GLN A 171 22.45 1.65 -41.59
N PHE A 172 22.49 2.72 -40.80
CA PHE A 172 21.76 2.90 -39.54
C PHE A 172 20.25 3.12 -39.78
N MET A 173 19.88 3.78 -40.86
CA MET A 173 18.47 3.92 -41.29
C MET A 173 17.91 2.60 -41.83
N LYS A 174 18.71 1.81 -42.57
CA LYS A 174 18.34 0.46 -43.03
C LYS A 174 18.30 -0.58 -41.90
N SER A 175 19.09 -0.43 -40.83
CA SER A 175 19.09 -1.34 -39.67
C SER A 175 17.88 -1.18 -38.74
N GLY A 176 16.93 -0.31 -39.07
CA GLY A 176 15.66 -0.21 -38.34
C GLY A 176 15.72 0.63 -37.07
N ALA A 177 16.74 1.49 -36.91
CA ALA A 177 16.82 2.48 -35.83
C ALA A 177 15.87 3.68 -36.03
N ARG A 178 14.94 3.58 -36.98
CA ARG A 178 13.74 4.41 -37.02
C ARG A 178 12.99 4.13 -35.71
N VAL A 179 13.03 5.11 -34.81
CA VAL A 179 12.22 5.22 -33.60
C VAL A 179 10.91 4.48 -33.84
N ARG A 180 10.80 3.29 -33.26
CA ARG A 180 9.54 2.57 -33.14
C ARG A 180 8.62 3.52 -32.37
N ARG A 181 7.86 4.35 -33.09
CA ARG A 181 6.55 4.85 -32.63
C ARG A 181 5.68 3.61 -32.53
N ALA A 182 5.93 2.84 -31.48
CA ALA A 182 5.12 1.71 -31.15
C ALA A 182 3.81 2.28 -30.63
N HIS A 183 2.79 2.29 -31.49
CA HIS A 183 1.40 2.07 -31.09
C HIS A 183 1.32 0.71 -30.37
N ASN A 184 1.90 0.63 -29.18
CA ASN A 184 1.80 -0.53 -28.31
C ASN A 184 1.01 -0.11 -27.08
N LYS A 185 0.07 -0.99 -26.70
CA LYS A 185 -0.51 -1.14 -25.36
C LYS A 185 0.58 -1.18 -24.27
N ARG A 186 1.29 -0.08 -24.02
CA ARG A 186 2.22 0.01 -22.89
C ARG A 186 1.38 0.31 -21.66
N LEU A 187 1.35 -0.67 -20.77
CA LEU A 187 0.70 -0.56 -19.46
C LEU A 187 1.38 0.55 -18.63
N PRO A 188 0.64 1.17 -17.69
CA PRO A 188 1.15 2.22 -16.83
C PRO A 188 2.47 1.84 -16.18
N GLN A 189 3.37 2.82 -16.08
CA GLN A 189 4.71 2.60 -15.54
C GLN A 189 4.70 2.11 -14.08
N TYR A 190 3.65 2.47 -13.31
CA TYR A 190 3.53 2.21 -11.88
C TYR A 190 2.50 1.13 -11.52
N LEU A 191 1.84 0.54 -12.51
CA LEU A 191 0.86 -0.52 -12.30
C LEU A 191 1.59 -1.85 -12.06
N GLU A 192 1.43 -2.41 -10.86
CA GLU A 192 1.88 -3.78 -10.61
C GLU A 192 0.88 -4.77 -11.22
N ARG A 193 1.37 -5.69 -12.05
CA ARG A 193 0.56 -6.77 -12.62
C ARG A 193 0.43 -7.92 -11.62
N GLY A 194 -0.74 -8.54 -11.57
CA GLY A 194 -0.93 -9.83 -10.89
C GLY A 194 -0.85 -9.75 -9.37
N VAL A 195 -1.40 -8.70 -8.76
CA VAL A 195 -1.61 -8.67 -7.31
C VAL A 195 -2.75 -9.63 -6.96
N ASP A 196 -2.41 -10.90 -6.80
CA ASP A 196 -3.32 -11.99 -6.37
C ASP A 196 -3.08 -12.40 -4.92
N VAL A 197 -2.60 -11.46 -4.11
CA VAL A 197 -2.44 -11.67 -2.66
C VAL A 197 -3.78 -11.42 -2.00
N LYS A 198 -4.25 -12.36 -1.18
CA LYS A 198 -5.51 -12.25 -0.42
C LYS A 198 -5.24 -12.14 1.08
N PHE A 199 -6.28 -11.85 1.87
CA PHE A 199 -6.14 -11.83 3.34
C PHE A 199 -5.76 -13.20 3.91
N SER A 200 -6.03 -14.29 3.20
CA SER A 200 -5.57 -15.64 3.55
C SER A 200 -4.05 -15.76 3.59
N ASP A 201 -3.34 -14.98 2.76
CA ASP A 201 -1.91 -15.11 2.54
C ASP A 201 -1.10 -14.25 3.51
N VAL A 202 -1.78 -13.44 4.33
CA VAL A 202 -1.16 -12.55 5.30
C VAL A 202 -1.33 -13.10 6.71
N ALA A 203 -0.22 -13.50 7.33
CA ALA A 203 -0.21 -13.94 8.72
C ALA A 203 -0.37 -12.75 9.69
N GLY A 204 -1.09 -12.98 10.81
CA GLY A 204 -1.11 -12.04 11.93
C GLY A 204 -2.12 -10.89 11.85
N LEU A 205 -3.18 -11.02 11.05
CA LEU A 205 -4.16 -9.93 10.82
C LEU A 205 -5.07 -9.58 12.01
N GLY A 206 -5.13 -10.43 13.04
CA GLY A 206 -5.77 -10.18 14.34
C GLY A 206 -7.01 -9.26 14.29
N LYS A 207 -6.88 -8.07 14.88
CA LYS A 207 -7.94 -7.05 14.90
C LYS A 207 -8.00 -6.19 13.62
N ILE A 208 -6.85 -5.97 12.97
CA ILE A 208 -6.71 -5.10 11.80
C ILE A 208 -7.51 -5.65 10.61
N ARG A 209 -7.72 -6.97 10.54
CA ARG A 209 -8.54 -7.62 9.52
C ARG A 209 -9.92 -6.96 9.36
N LEU A 210 -10.63 -6.72 10.46
CA LEU A 210 -11.98 -6.16 10.43
C LEU A 210 -12.00 -4.73 9.86
N GLU A 211 -11.00 -3.92 10.22
CA GLU A 211 -10.85 -2.55 9.72
C GLU A 211 -10.54 -2.55 8.20
N LEU A 212 -9.68 -3.47 7.74
CA LEU A 212 -9.35 -3.61 6.33
C LEU A 212 -10.50 -4.20 5.50
N GLU A 213 -11.30 -5.11 6.05
CA GLU A 213 -12.51 -5.62 5.41
C GLU A 213 -13.55 -4.51 5.22
N GLU A 214 -13.66 -3.56 6.16
CA GLU A 214 -14.52 -2.38 5.99
C GLU A 214 -14.04 -1.48 4.85
N ILE A 215 -12.72 -1.33 4.70
CA ILE A 215 -12.12 -0.60 3.58
C ILE A 215 -12.45 -1.26 2.24
N VAL A 216 -12.33 -2.59 2.14
CA VAL A 216 -12.70 -3.35 0.93
C VAL A 216 -14.18 -3.13 0.57
N LYS A 217 -15.08 -3.02 1.56
CA LYS A 217 -16.49 -2.71 1.34
C LYS A 217 -16.71 -1.32 0.73
N PHE A 218 -15.89 -0.33 1.06
CA PHE A 218 -15.97 0.99 0.42
C PHE A 218 -15.63 0.94 -1.06
N PHE A 219 -14.68 0.09 -1.48
CA PHE A 219 -14.33 -0.08 -2.90
C PHE A 219 -15.40 -0.86 -3.68
N THR A 220 -15.97 -1.90 -3.08
CA THR A 220 -16.95 -2.78 -3.76
C THR A 220 -18.38 -2.22 -3.76
N HIS A 221 -18.80 -1.52 -2.69
CA HIS A 221 -20.17 -1.04 -2.49
C HIS A 221 -20.27 0.49 -2.36
N GLY A 222 -19.33 1.23 -2.95
CA GLY A 222 -19.20 2.68 -2.76
C GLY A 222 -20.44 3.51 -3.13
N GLU A 223 -21.30 3.04 -4.04
CA GLU A 223 -22.57 3.72 -4.34
C GLU A 223 -23.57 3.69 -3.19
N MET A 224 -23.70 2.54 -2.53
CA MET A 224 -24.64 2.38 -1.42
C MET A 224 -24.29 3.33 -0.27
N TYR A 225 -22.99 3.49 0.02
CA TYR A 225 -22.50 4.43 1.02
C TYR A 225 -22.75 5.88 0.61
N ARG A 226 -22.52 6.25 -0.66
CA ARG A 226 -22.82 7.58 -1.20
C ARG A 226 -24.31 7.93 -1.11
N ARG A 227 -25.21 7.00 -1.46
CA ARG A 227 -26.67 7.19 -1.35
C ARG A 227 -27.13 7.40 0.08
N ARG A 228 -26.43 6.79 1.06
CA ARG A 228 -26.70 6.96 2.50
C ARG A 228 -26.01 8.18 3.12
N GLY A 229 -25.35 9.01 2.32
CA GLY A 229 -24.62 10.19 2.80
C GLY A 229 -23.39 9.86 3.65
N VAL A 230 -22.91 8.61 3.61
CA VAL A 230 -21.73 8.20 4.37
C VAL A 230 -20.48 8.70 3.65
N LYS A 231 -19.66 9.46 4.37
CA LYS A 231 -18.39 9.98 3.85
C LYS A 231 -17.37 8.84 3.75
N ILE A 232 -16.99 8.49 2.52
CA ILE A 232 -15.95 7.49 2.27
C ILE A 232 -14.59 8.07 2.71
N PRO A 233 -13.79 7.32 3.50
CA PRO A 233 -12.46 7.78 3.91
C PRO A 233 -11.56 7.95 2.68
N GLY A 234 -10.88 9.09 2.58
CA GLY A 234 -10.08 9.46 1.41
C GLY A 234 -8.71 8.79 1.31
N GLY A 235 -8.27 8.07 2.35
CA GLY A 235 -6.97 7.40 2.39
C GLY A 235 -6.71 6.72 3.72
N ILE A 236 -5.74 5.79 3.73
CA ILE A 236 -5.36 4.98 4.89
C ILE A 236 -3.87 5.09 5.10
N LEU A 237 -3.43 5.23 6.34
CA LEU A 237 -2.03 5.24 6.72
C LEU A 237 -1.69 4.00 7.54
N LEU A 238 -0.83 3.13 7.00
CA LEU A 238 -0.31 1.97 7.72
C LEU A 238 1.02 2.32 8.38
N CYS A 239 1.07 2.36 9.72
CA CYS A 239 2.29 2.65 10.48
C CYS A 239 2.71 1.46 11.36
N GLY A 240 4.00 1.35 11.68
CA GLY A 240 4.53 0.36 12.62
C GLY A 240 6.00 0.00 12.38
N PRO A 241 6.57 -0.96 13.12
CA PRO A 241 7.95 -1.44 12.93
C PRO A 241 8.21 -1.97 11.50
N PRO A 242 9.44 -1.93 10.98
CA PRO A 242 9.76 -2.57 9.70
C PRO A 242 9.52 -4.09 9.80
N GLY A 243 9.16 -4.74 8.68
CA GLY A 243 8.98 -6.20 8.62
C GLY A 243 7.61 -6.74 9.03
N VAL A 244 6.67 -5.92 9.53
CA VAL A 244 5.31 -6.37 9.92
C VAL A 244 4.32 -6.53 8.75
N GLY A 245 4.80 -6.55 7.50
CA GLY A 245 3.96 -6.81 6.34
C GLY A 245 3.06 -5.67 5.88
N LYS A 246 3.35 -4.39 6.19
CA LYS A 246 2.54 -3.22 5.75
C LYS A 246 2.29 -3.19 4.23
N THR A 247 3.34 -3.41 3.44
CA THR A 247 3.21 -3.43 1.97
C THR A 247 2.41 -4.63 1.49
N LEU A 248 2.58 -5.79 2.15
CA LEU A 248 1.87 -7.01 1.84
C LEU A 248 0.37 -6.88 2.17
N LEU A 249 0.06 -6.22 3.28
CA LEU A 249 -1.29 -5.81 3.67
C LEU A 249 -1.97 -4.93 2.63
N ALA A 250 -1.28 -3.91 2.12
CA ALA A 250 -1.82 -3.04 1.07
C ALA A 250 -2.13 -3.82 -0.21
N LYS A 251 -1.26 -4.77 -0.59
CA LYS A 251 -1.49 -5.68 -1.72
C LYS A 251 -2.70 -6.60 -1.47
N ALA A 252 -2.84 -7.15 -0.26
CA ALA A 252 -3.96 -8.00 0.11
C ALA A 252 -5.31 -7.27 0.03
N VAL A 253 -5.38 -6.01 0.49
CA VAL A 253 -6.59 -5.18 0.37
C VAL A 253 -6.97 -4.97 -1.11
N ALA A 254 -5.99 -4.70 -1.97
CA ALA A 254 -6.23 -4.50 -3.39
C ALA A 254 -6.68 -5.79 -4.10
N GLY A 255 -6.07 -6.93 -3.77
CA GLY A 255 -6.46 -8.24 -4.28
C GLY A 255 -7.87 -8.66 -3.86
N GLU A 256 -8.25 -8.41 -2.60
CA GLU A 256 -9.60 -8.68 -2.08
C GLU A 256 -10.67 -7.77 -2.70
N ALA A 257 -10.32 -6.51 -2.97
CA ALA A 257 -11.22 -5.57 -3.64
C ALA A 257 -11.29 -5.75 -5.16
N GLY A 258 -10.37 -6.52 -5.77
CA GLY A 258 -10.29 -6.70 -7.22
C GLY A 258 -9.94 -5.41 -7.98
N VAL A 259 -9.19 -4.50 -7.34
CA VAL A 259 -8.83 -3.19 -7.92
C VAL A 259 -7.38 -3.16 -8.37
N ASN A 260 -7.09 -2.30 -9.34
CA ASN A 260 -5.71 -2.06 -9.81
C ASN A 260 -4.84 -1.50 -8.68
N PHE A 261 -3.64 -2.09 -8.51
CA PHE A 261 -2.69 -1.67 -7.49
C PHE A 261 -1.52 -0.90 -8.09
N PHE A 262 -1.36 0.35 -7.68
CA PHE A 262 -0.23 1.20 -8.07
C PHE A 262 0.77 1.28 -6.93
N SER A 263 2.02 0.90 -7.18
CA SER A 263 3.09 0.95 -6.19
C SER A 263 4.18 1.93 -6.61
N ILE A 264 4.42 2.93 -5.76
CA ILE A 264 5.48 3.91 -5.96
C ILE A 264 6.17 4.20 -4.63
N SER A 265 7.50 4.18 -4.65
CA SER A 265 8.30 4.58 -3.49
C SER A 265 8.32 6.10 -3.35
N ALA A 266 8.20 6.61 -2.13
CA ALA A 266 8.29 8.04 -1.84
C ALA A 266 9.59 8.68 -2.36
N SER A 267 10.70 7.92 -2.33
CA SER A 267 11.99 8.37 -2.87
C SER A 267 11.97 8.67 -4.37
N GLN A 268 11.06 8.07 -5.13
CA GLN A 268 10.92 8.33 -6.57
C GLN A 268 10.29 9.69 -6.89
N PHE A 269 9.70 10.36 -5.90
CA PHE A 269 9.19 11.73 -6.06
C PHE A 269 10.21 12.79 -5.70
N VAL A 270 11.30 12.40 -5.03
CA VAL A 270 12.38 13.31 -4.63
C VAL A 270 13.33 13.46 -5.80
N GLU A 271 13.23 14.58 -6.50
CA GLU A 271 14.13 14.92 -7.60
C GLU A 271 14.82 16.26 -7.37
N ILE A 272 15.93 16.44 -8.08
CA ILE A 272 16.73 17.65 -8.08
C ILE A 272 15.96 18.82 -8.72
N TYR A 273 15.00 18.51 -9.60
CA TYR A 273 14.19 19.47 -10.34
C TYR A 273 12.89 19.81 -9.61
N VAL A 274 12.71 21.09 -9.29
CA VAL A 274 11.48 21.62 -8.66
C VAL A 274 10.29 21.38 -9.58
N GLY A 275 9.19 20.89 -9.03
CA GLY A 275 7.95 20.67 -9.78
C GLY A 275 7.89 19.38 -10.59
N VAL A 276 9.01 18.68 -10.83
CA VAL A 276 9.00 17.38 -11.54
C VAL A 276 8.35 16.30 -10.67
N GLY A 277 8.66 16.27 -9.37
CA GLY A 277 7.98 15.39 -8.42
C GLY A 277 6.47 15.64 -8.36
N ALA A 278 6.05 16.91 -8.29
CA ALA A 278 4.63 17.29 -8.27
C ALA A 278 3.93 16.96 -9.61
N SER A 279 4.61 17.15 -10.73
CA SER A 279 4.10 16.76 -12.05
C SER A 279 3.90 15.24 -12.14
N ARG A 280 4.83 14.45 -11.60
CA ARG A 280 4.74 12.99 -11.55
C ARG A 280 3.58 12.51 -10.67
N VAL A 281 3.35 13.13 -9.52
CA VAL A 281 2.17 12.83 -8.68
C VAL A 281 0.87 13.09 -9.43
N ARG A 282 0.78 14.22 -10.15
CA ARG A 282 -0.40 14.54 -10.98
C ARG A 282 -0.58 13.55 -12.13
N ALA A 283 0.49 13.21 -12.84
CA ALA A 283 0.46 12.24 -13.93
C ALA A 283 0.04 10.85 -13.43
N LEU A 284 0.60 10.38 -12.30
CA LEU A 284 0.21 9.12 -11.66
C LEU A 284 -1.27 9.12 -11.29
N TYR A 285 -1.78 10.22 -10.73
CA TYR A 285 -3.19 10.32 -10.36
C TYR A 285 -4.11 10.32 -11.58
N GLN A 286 -3.75 11.04 -12.64
CA GLN A 286 -4.49 11.04 -13.91
C GLN A 286 -4.52 9.64 -14.55
N GLU A 287 -3.39 8.95 -14.54
CA GLU A 287 -3.27 7.59 -15.07
C GLU A 287 -4.12 6.59 -14.25
N ALA A 288 -4.09 6.68 -12.93
CA ALA A 288 -4.93 5.87 -12.05
C ALA A 288 -6.43 6.14 -12.25
N MET A 289 -6.82 7.41 -12.43
CA MET A 289 -8.20 7.80 -12.69
C MET A 289 -8.69 7.25 -14.04
N LEU A 290 -7.86 7.33 -15.08
CA LEU A 290 -8.16 6.80 -16.40
C LEU A 290 -8.33 5.27 -16.38
N PHE A 291 -7.45 4.54 -15.67
CA PHE A 291 -7.57 3.09 -15.51
C PHE A 291 -8.78 2.68 -14.67
N SER A 292 -9.13 3.47 -13.65
CA SER A 292 -10.34 3.24 -12.86
C SER A 292 -11.60 3.40 -13.72
N LEU A 293 -11.66 4.45 -14.55
CA LEU A 293 -12.76 4.69 -15.50
C LEU A 293 -12.86 3.59 -16.57
N MET A 294 -11.72 3.13 -17.10
CA MET A 294 -11.69 2.03 -18.08
C MET A 294 -12.19 0.72 -17.46
N ASN A 295 -11.78 0.40 -16.22
CA ASN A 295 -12.26 -0.79 -15.52
C ASN A 295 -13.77 -0.69 -15.23
N TRP A 296 -14.24 0.51 -14.89
CA TRP A 296 -15.66 0.79 -14.67
C TRP A 296 -16.49 0.64 -15.95
N MET A 297 -16.04 1.19 -17.09
CA MET A 297 -16.69 1.00 -18.39
C MET A 297 -16.71 -0.48 -18.83
N LEU A 298 -15.65 -1.23 -18.58
CA LEU A 298 -15.59 -2.66 -18.92
C LEU A 298 -16.54 -3.51 -18.06
N LEU A 299 -16.77 -3.11 -16.80
CA LEU A 299 -17.71 -3.77 -15.90
C LEU A 299 -19.17 -3.44 -16.24
N GLU A 300 -19.47 -2.20 -16.63
CA GLU A 300 -20.82 -1.82 -17.10
C GLU A 300 -21.16 -2.39 -18.48
N GLY A 301 -20.17 -2.55 -19.36
CA GLY A 301 -20.35 -3.18 -20.68
C GLY A 301 -20.63 -4.69 -20.65
N SER A 302 -20.56 -5.34 -19.48
CA SER A 302 -20.94 -6.75 -19.30
C SER A 302 -22.35 -6.93 -18.73
N VAL A 303 -23.11 -5.83 -18.57
CA VAL A 303 -24.52 -5.85 -18.15
C VAL A 303 -25.37 -5.12 -19.19
N VAL A 304 -25.40 -5.65 -20.41
CA VAL A 304 -26.50 -5.48 -21.39
C VAL A 304 -26.72 -6.81 -22.08
#